data_AF-A0A378W852-F1
#
_entry.id   AF-A0A378W852-F1
#
_cell.length_a   1.000
_cell.length_b   1.000
_cell.length_c   1.000
_cell.angle_alpha   90.00
_cell.angle_beta   90.00
_cell.angle_gamma   90.00
#
_symmetry.space_group_name_H-M   'P 1'
#
loop_
_entity.id
_entity.type
_entity.pdbx_description
1 polymer ?
#
loop_
_entity_poly.entity_id
_entity_poly.type
_entity_poly.pdbx_seq_one_letter_code
_entity_poly.pdbx_strand_id
1 'polypeptide(L)'
;MTGRRTRNMQDKQQRIFAAARSLFEAHGFEPVTVAQIAEAADVAAGTLFRYASSKAELLLMVYNDQFRQAIETGMRNAADVEDPSAAVFAMVAPVTSEAARQPGNATAYQRELLFGSPTERFRAEGLDHVMRLEDAIAERLMRCHPADPSTDNELRANADRAARSVFAALHLLVAQPSTGMKWGTDGAHELLQQINQIVLGFLATTTPREGEAP
;
A
#
# COMPACT_ATOMS: atom_id res chain seq x y z
N MET A 1 -8.73 -31.12 23.68
CA MET A 1 -7.64 -30.31 24.29
C MET A 1 -7.04 -29.26 23.34
N THR A 2 -7.38 -29.26 22.05
CA THR A 2 -6.82 -28.37 21.01
C THR A 2 -7.29 -26.90 21.14
N GLY A 3 -8.54 -26.66 21.51
CA GLY A 3 -9.11 -25.29 21.55
C GLY A 3 -8.66 -24.36 22.68
N ARG A 4 -7.98 -24.86 23.74
CA ARG A 4 -7.43 -23.99 24.81
C ARG A 4 -6.05 -23.46 24.46
N ARG A 5 -5.24 -24.28 23.77
CA ARG A 5 -3.91 -23.87 23.26
C ARG A 5 -4.04 -22.86 22.12
N THR A 6 -4.98 -23.08 21.19
CA THR A 6 -5.23 -22.14 20.08
C THR A 6 -5.73 -20.78 20.58
N ARG A 7 -6.68 -20.75 21.53
CA ARG A 7 -7.16 -19.49 22.16
C ARG A 7 -6.04 -18.73 22.87
N ASN A 8 -5.27 -19.41 23.74
CA ASN A 8 -4.15 -18.77 24.42
C ASN A 8 -3.06 -18.27 23.45
N MET A 9 -2.91 -18.87 22.28
CA MET A 9 -1.96 -18.42 21.25
C MET A 9 -2.49 -17.19 20.50
N GLN A 10 -3.79 -17.17 20.17
CA GLN A 10 -4.46 -16.02 19.55
C GLN A 10 -4.48 -14.79 20.49
N ASP A 11 -4.76 -15.00 21.78
CA ASP A 11 -4.76 -13.92 22.77
C ASP A 11 -3.36 -13.28 22.90
N LYS A 12 -2.30 -14.09 22.91
CA LYS A 12 -0.91 -13.60 22.94
C LYS A 12 -0.54 -12.86 21.67
N GLN A 13 -0.93 -13.38 20.52
CA GLN A 13 -0.72 -12.73 19.23
C GLN A 13 -1.37 -11.34 19.23
N GLN A 14 -2.63 -11.23 19.64
CA GLN A 14 -3.34 -9.95 19.72
C GLN A 14 -2.66 -8.96 20.66
N ARG A 15 -2.22 -9.40 21.84
CA ARG A 15 -1.49 -8.54 22.81
C ARG A 15 -0.18 -8.01 22.24
N ILE A 16 0.61 -8.88 21.60
CA ILE A 16 1.84 -8.51 20.91
C ILE A 16 1.56 -7.45 19.85
N PHE A 17 0.50 -7.63 19.07
CA PHE A 17 0.19 -6.76 17.94
C PHE A 17 -0.30 -5.40 18.43
N ALA A 18 -1.17 -5.37 19.43
CA ALA A 18 -1.63 -4.15 20.07
C ALA A 18 -0.49 -3.36 20.73
N ALA A 19 0.44 -4.05 21.41
CA ALA A 19 1.62 -3.42 22.00
C ALA A 19 2.55 -2.82 20.95
N ALA A 20 2.85 -3.57 19.88
CA ALA A 20 3.67 -3.08 18.78
C ALA A 20 3.04 -1.85 18.10
N ARG A 21 1.73 -1.93 17.76
CA ARG A 21 0.99 -0.79 17.19
C ARG A 21 1.09 0.44 18.08
N SER A 22 0.73 0.31 19.36
CA SER A 22 0.73 1.44 20.30
C SER A 22 2.11 2.08 20.44
N LEU A 23 3.17 1.27 20.53
CA LEU A 23 4.53 1.78 20.67
C LEU A 23 5.04 2.46 19.39
N PHE A 24 4.76 1.89 18.21
CA PHE A 24 5.15 2.51 16.94
C PHE A 24 4.39 3.81 16.69
N GLU A 25 3.10 3.87 17.03
CA GLU A 25 2.30 5.10 16.91
C GLU A 25 2.78 6.19 17.89
N ALA A 26 3.15 5.81 19.12
CA ALA A 26 3.56 6.78 20.14
C ALA A 26 5.01 7.27 19.97
N HIS A 27 5.91 6.42 19.50
CA HIS A 27 7.36 6.69 19.55
C HIS A 27 8.05 6.61 18.18
N GLY A 28 7.36 6.11 17.16
CA GLY A 28 7.98 5.79 15.88
C GLY A 28 8.74 4.45 15.92
N PHE A 29 9.04 3.92 14.74
CA PHE A 29 9.66 2.62 14.55
C PHE A 29 11.09 2.54 15.10
N GLU A 30 11.89 3.57 14.86
CA GLU A 30 13.33 3.55 15.13
C GLU A 30 13.66 3.38 16.63
N PRO A 31 13.12 4.19 17.56
CA PRO A 31 13.49 4.11 18.98
C PRO A 31 12.84 2.94 19.72
N VAL A 32 11.82 2.30 19.15
CA VAL A 32 11.15 1.15 19.78
C VAL A 32 12.03 -0.10 19.70
N THR A 33 12.11 -0.84 20.79
CA THR A 33 12.86 -2.10 20.90
C THR A 33 11.93 -3.30 21.04
N VAL A 34 12.41 -4.49 20.64
CA VAL A 34 11.69 -5.75 20.84
C VAL A 34 11.42 -6.02 22.32
N ALA A 35 12.33 -5.60 23.21
CA ALA A 35 12.16 -5.74 24.65
C ALA A 35 10.99 -4.92 25.20
N GLN A 36 10.84 -3.66 24.77
CA GLN A 36 9.71 -2.81 25.15
C GLN A 36 8.38 -3.39 24.66
N ILE A 37 8.35 -3.94 23.43
CA ILE A 37 7.15 -4.60 22.91
C ILE A 37 6.83 -5.85 23.75
N ALA A 38 7.84 -6.63 24.15
CA ALA A 38 7.67 -7.82 24.97
C ALA A 38 7.05 -7.50 26.33
N GLU A 39 7.61 -6.48 26.98
CA GLU A 39 7.17 -5.97 28.27
C GLU A 39 5.72 -5.45 28.19
N ALA A 40 5.43 -4.57 27.23
CA ALA A 40 4.10 -4.03 27.03
C ALA A 40 3.05 -5.10 26.66
N ALA A 41 3.46 -6.15 25.96
CA ALA A 41 2.60 -7.29 25.65
C ALA A 41 2.51 -8.31 26.80
N ASP A 42 3.27 -8.15 27.88
CA ASP A 42 3.46 -9.10 28.99
C ASP A 42 3.77 -10.53 28.49
N VAL A 43 4.83 -10.62 27.67
CA VAL A 43 5.39 -11.88 27.17
C VAL A 43 6.92 -11.86 27.28
N ALA A 44 7.55 -13.03 27.35
CA ALA A 44 9.01 -13.11 27.25
C ALA A 44 9.48 -12.70 25.85
N ALA A 45 10.64 -12.05 25.73
CA ALA A 45 11.21 -11.62 24.43
C ALA A 45 11.36 -12.79 23.43
N GLY A 46 11.75 -13.99 23.89
CA GLY A 46 11.80 -15.19 23.05
C GLY A 46 10.44 -15.63 22.50
N THR A 47 9.34 -15.25 23.14
CA THR A 47 7.97 -15.55 22.67
C THR A 47 7.60 -14.71 21.46
N LEU A 48 8.09 -13.46 21.37
CA LEU A 48 7.86 -12.59 20.20
C LEU A 48 8.38 -13.22 18.91
N PHE A 49 9.57 -13.83 18.96
CA PHE A 49 10.19 -14.48 17.80
C PHE A 49 9.41 -15.68 17.24
N ARG A 50 8.39 -16.17 17.97
CA ARG A 50 7.46 -17.18 17.44
C ARG A 50 6.35 -16.57 16.57
N TYR A 51 6.15 -15.25 16.65
CA TYR A 51 5.12 -14.52 15.90
C TYR A 51 5.73 -13.56 14.87
N ALA A 52 6.95 -13.07 15.07
CA ALA A 52 7.66 -12.26 14.10
C ALA A 52 9.18 -12.45 14.25
N SER A 53 9.87 -12.72 13.15
CA SER A 53 11.32 -12.90 13.02
C SER A 53 12.11 -11.69 13.51
N SER A 54 11.52 -10.49 13.42
CA SER A 54 12.21 -9.22 13.62
C SER A 54 11.26 -8.09 14.04
N LYS A 55 11.82 -6.97 14.49
CA LYS A 55 11.07 -5.72 14.72
C LYS A 55 10.44 -5.22 13.42
N ALA A 56 11.15 -5.35 12.29
CA ALA A 56 10.65 -5.01 10.96
C ALA A 56 9.43 -5.85 10.57
N GLU A 57 9.44 -7.15 10.90
CA GLU A 57 8.29 -8.02 10.62
C GLU A 57 7.06 -7.64 11.48
N LEU A 58 7.27 -7.17 12.72
CA LEU A 58 6.18 -6.57 13.53
C LEU A 58 5.65 -5.26 12.94
N LEU A 59 6.52 -4.45 12.33
CA LEU A 59 6.11 -3.22 11.64
C LEU A 59 5.22 -3.55 10.44
N LEU A 60 5.67 -4.44 9.56
CA LEU A 60 4.91 -4.88 8.38
C LEU A 60 3.52 -5.36 8.77
N MET A 61 3.45 -6.21 9.79
CA MET A 61 2.19 -6.72 10.33
C MET A 61 1.23 -5.62 10.81
N VAL A 62 1.70 -4.62 11.56
CA VAL A 62 0.84 -3.52 12.05
C VAL A 62 0.32 -2.66 10.89
N TYR A 63 1.21 -2.37 9.93
CA TYR A 63 0.92 -1.43 8.85
C TYR A 63 0.22 -2.07 7.66
N ASN A 64 0.30 -3.40 7.48
CA ASN A 64 -0.51 -4.11 6.49
C ASN A 64 -2.01 -3.90 6.73
N ASP A 65 -2.46 -3.98 7.97
CA ASP A 65 -3.87 -3.72 8.32
C ASP A 65 -4.28 -2.28 7.99
N GLN A 66 -3.42 -1.30 8.28
CA GLN A 66 -3.68 0.11 7.93
C GLN A 66 -3.69 0.32 6.41
N PHE A 67 -2.74 -0.27 5.69
CA PHE A 67 -2.66 -0.17 4.23
C PHE A 67 -3.88 -0.80 3.56
N ARG A 68 -4.30 -1.99 4.01
CA ARG A 68 -5.53 -2.65 3.57
C ARG A 68 -6.76 -1.77 3.77
N GLN A 69 -6.92 -1.18 4.95
CA GLN A 69 -8.05 -0.29 5.26
C GLN A 69 -8.03 0.99 4.41
N ALA A 70 -6.85 1.54 4.13
CA ALA A 70 -6.68 2.69 3.26
C ALA A 70 -7.10 2.36 1.82
N ILE A 71 -6.70 1.21 1.28
CA ILE A 71 -7.13 0.72 -0.05
C ILE A 71 -8.65 0.54 -0.09
N GLU A 72 -9.24 -0.11 0.91
CA GLU A 72 -10.70 -0.31 1.02
C GLU A 72 -11.48 1.01 1.11
N THR A 73 -10.90 2.01 1.75
CA THR A 73 -11.47 3.36 1.80
C THR A 73 -11.35 4.06 0.46
N GLY A 74 -10.20 3.97 -0.21
CA GLY A 74 -9.98 4.56 -1.52
C GLY A 74 -10.91 4.01 -2.59
N MET A 75 -11.08 2.68 -2.63
CA MET A 75 -12.03 2.03 -3.54
C MET A 75 -13.47 2.52 -3.33
N ARG A 76 -13.90 2.74 -2.08
CA ARG A 76 -15.22 3.31 -1.78
C ARG A 76 -15.33 4.77 -2.24
N ASN A 77 -14.31 5.58 -1.96
CA ASN A 77 -14.30 6.99 -2.36
C ASN A 77 -14.34 7.18 -3.87
N ALA A 78 -13.72 6.27 -4.63
CA ALA A 78 -13.64 6.33 -6.08
C ALA A 78 -14.87 5.77 -6.81
N ALA A 79 -15.83 5.14 -6.10
CA ALA A 79 -16.94 4.41 -6.71
C ALA A 79 -17.73 5.30 -7.69
N ASP A 80 -18.11 6.49 -7.23
CA ASP A 80 -18.99 7.43 -7.95
C ASP A 80 -18.23 8.58 -8.64
N VAL A 81 -16.90 8.49 -8.76
CA VAL A 81 -16.08 9.56 -9.35
C VAL A 81 -15.95 9.36 -10.86
N GLU A 82 -16.64 10.16 -11.68
CA GLU A 82 -16.66 9.98 -13.14
C GLU A 82 -15.31 10.19 -13.82
N ASP A 83 -14.57 11.24 -13.44
CA ASP A 83 -13.26 11.54 -14.04
C ASP A 83 -12.24 10.43 -13.70
N PRO A 84 -11.61 9.78 -14.70
CA PRO A 84 -10.73 8.64 -14.45
C PRO A 84 -9.52 8.98 -13.58
N SER A 85 -8.92 10.16 -13.78
CA SER A 85 -7.75 10.57 -13.01
C SER A 85 -8.12 10.91 -11.57
N ALA A 86 -9.24 11.62 -11.35
CA ALA A 86 -9.77 11.89 -10.02
C ALA A 86 -10.18 10.60 -9.30
N ALA A 87 -10.73 9.61 -10.01
CA ALA A 87 -11.07 8.31 -9.46
C ALA A 87 -9.81 7.57 -8.99
N VAL A 88 -8.77 7.49 -9.83
CA VAL A 88 -7.50 6.86 -9.45
C VAL A 88 -6.83 7.60 -8.29
N PHE A 89 -6.85 8.93 -8.28
CA PHE A 89 -6.36 9.71 -7.14
C PHE A 89 -7.15 9.42 -5.86
N ALA A 90 -8.48 9.34 -5.93
CA ALA A 90 -9.33 8.99 -4.79
C ALA A 90 -9.01 7.58 -4.24
N MET A 91 -8.56 6.64 -5.09
CA MET A 91 -8.14 5.30 -4.65
C MET A 91 -6.85 5.32 -3.82
N VAL A 92 -5.90 6.21 -4.15
CA VAL A 92 -4.58 6.25 -3.48
C VAL A 92 -4.47 7.31 -2.38
N ALA A 93 -5.35 8.32 -2.38
CA ALA A 93 -5.31 9.43 -1.42
C ALA A 93 -5.39 9.01 0.07
N PRO A 94 -6.15 7.97 0.47
CA PRO A 94 -6.10 7.50 1.85
C PRO A 94 -4.73 6.95 2.27
N VAL A 95 -4.01 6.31 1.34
CA VAL A 95 -2.67 5.77 1.60
C VAL A 95 -1.67 6.91 1.84
N THR A 96 -1.70 7.96 1.03
CA THR A 96 -0.84 9.14 1.22
C THR A 96 -1.19 9.89 2.50
N SER A 97 -2.48 10.00 2.82
CA SER A 97 -2.95 10.68 4.03
C SER A 97 -2.46 9.96 5.29
N GLU A 98 -2.54 8.63 5.33
CA GLU A 98 -2.04 7.84 6.46
C GLU A 98 -0.51 7.92 6.57
N ALA A 99 0.18 7.82 5.43
CA ALA A 99 1.64 7.97 5.39
C ALA A 99 2.10 9.35 5.90
N ALA A 100 1.37 10.42 5.57
CA ALA A 100 1.68 11.78 6.02
C ALA A 100 1.47 11.97 7.54
N ARG A 101 0.58 11.20 8.17
CA ARG A 101 0.38 11.24 9.63
C ARG A 101 1.59 10.67 10.38
N GLN A 102 2.26 9.66 9.81
CA GLN A 102 3.37 8.96 10.44
C GLN A 102 4.53 8.72 9.46
N PRO A 103 5.21 9.79 8.98
CA PRO A 103 6.15 9.70 7.87
C PRO A 103 7.32 8.76 8.17
N GLY A 104 7.85 8.78 9.40
CA GLY A 104 8.95 7.88 9.80
C GLY A 104 8.55 6.40 9.75
N ASN A 105 7.33 6.06 10.17
CA ASN A 105 6.85 4.68 10.12
C ASN A 105 6.47 4.26 8.70
N ALA A 106 5.89 5.16 7.91
CA ALA A 106 5.57 4.91 6.51
C ALA A 106 6.84 4.63 5.69
N THR A 107 7.90 5.44 5.85
CA THR A 107 9.20 5.18 5.23
C THR A 107 9.80 3.84 5.69
N ALA A 108 9.77 3.55 6.99
CA ALA A 108 10.28 2.27 7.50
C ALA A 108 9.50 1.10 6.90
N TYR A 109 8.17 1.16 6.87
CA TYR A 109 7.31 0.14 6.26
C TYR A 109 7.65 -0.08 4.79
N GLN A 110 7.78 1.00 4.01
CA GLN A 110 8.17 0.93 2.61
C GLN A 110 9.54 0.28 2.39
N ARG A 111 10.53 0.63 3.20
CA ARG A 111 11.87 0.04 3.12
C ARG A 111 11.81 -1.47 3.33
N GLU A 112 11.10 -1.92 4.35
CA GLU A 112 10.95 -3.35 4.63
C GLU A 112 10.09 -4.05 3.56
N LEU A 113 9.07 -3.39 3.02
CA LEU A 113 8.27 -3.92 1.92
C LEU A 113 9.11 -4.15 0.66
N LEU A 114 9.97 -3.19 0.29
CA LEU A 114 10.81 -3.30 -0.91
C LEU A 114 12.02 -4.22 -0.70
N PHE A 115 12.76 -4.04 0.38
CA PHE A 115 14.10 -4.63 0.57
C PHE A 115 14.15 -5.72 1.65
N GLY A 116 13.03 -6.04 2.29
CA GLY A 116 12.94 -7.11 3.29
C GLY A 116 13.05 -8.52 2.69
N SER A 117 13.05 -9.53 3.57
CA SER A 117 13.28 -10.91 3.16
C SER A 117 12.09 -11.49 2.37
N PRO A 118 12.31 -12.19 1.24
CA PRO A 118 11.23 -12.81 0.46
C PRO A 118 10.50 -13.95 1.20
N THR A 119 11.05 -14.46 2.30
CA THR A 119 10.46 -15.54 3.09
C THR A 119 9.58 -15.05 4.25
N GLU A 120 9.53 -13.74 4.51
CA GLU A 120 8.75 -13.17 5.61
C GLU A 120 7.28 -13.04 5.23
N ARG A 121 6.40 -13.59 6.07
CA ARG A 121 4.98 -13.74 5.77
C ARG A 121 4.28 -12.39 5.64
N PHE A 122 4.62 -11.43 6.49
CA PHE A 122 3.97 -10.13 6.51
C PHE A 122 4.48 -9.23 5.39
N ARG A 123 5.70 -9.48 4.88
CA ARG A 123 6.14 -8.83 3.64
C ARG A 123 5.33 -9.34 2.46
N ALA A 124 5.14 -10.66 2.35
CA ALA A 124 4.31 -11.25 1.31
C ALA A 124 2.85 -10.72 1.35
N GLU A 125 2.27 -10.59 2.54
CA GLU A 125 0.94 -9.97 2.72
C GLU A 125 0.90 -8.50 2.29
N GLY A 126 1.94 -7.71 2.62
CA GLY A 126 2.02 -6.32 2.16
C GLY A 126 2.10 -6.21 0.65
N LEU A 127 2.85 -7.11 -0.01
CA LEU A 127 2.93 -7.16 -1.48
C LEU A 127 1.62 -7.60 -2.13
N ASP A 128 0.86 -8.48 -1.50
CA ASP A 128 -0.50 -8.82 -1.94
C ASP A 128 -1.44 -7.60 -1.90
N HIS A 129 -1.31 -6.73 -0.90
CA HIS A 129 -2.05 -5.47 -0.85
C HIS A 129 -1.63 -4.50 -1.98
N VAL A 130 -0.35 -4.47 -2.34
CA VAL A 130 0.11 -3.71 -3.53
C VAL A 130 -0.55 -4.24 -4.78
N MET A 131 -0.50 -5.56 -5.01
CA MET A 131 -1.13 -6.19 -6.18
C MET A 131 -2.63 -5.90 -6.23
N ARG A 132 -3.33 -5.99 -5.10
CA ARG A 132 -4.76 -5.67 -5.01
C ARG A 132 -5.07 -4.22 -5.37
N LEU A 133 -4.23 -3.26 -4.95
CA LEU A 133 -4.40 -1.86 -5.32
C LEU A 133 -4.15 -1.64 -6.81
N GLU A 134 -3.09 -2.23 -7.36
CA GLU A 134 -2.76 -2.14 -8.78
C GLU A 134 -3.88 -2.74 -9.66
N ASP A 135 -4.36 -3.94 -9.33
CA ASP A 135 -5.46 -4.58 -10.04
C ASP A 135 -6.73 -3.74 -10.00
N ALA A 136 -7.07 -3.17 -8.84
CA ALA A 136 -8.24 -2.30 -8.71
C ALA A 136 -8.12 -1.02 -9.57
N ILE A 137 -6.92 -0.42 -9.65
CA ILE A 137 -6.66 0.74 -10.51
C ILE A 137 -6.79 0.34 -11.99
N ALA A 138 -6.20 -0.79 -12.38
CA ALA A 138 -6.29 -1.30 -13.74
C ALA A 138 -7.75 -1.55 -14.16
N GLU A 139 -8.54 -2.22 -13.31
CA GLU A 139 -9.97 -2.43 -13.51
C GLU A 139 -10.74 -1.11 -13.63
N ARG A 140 -10.40 -0.11 -12.80
CA ARG A 140 -11.06 1.21 -12.88
C ARG A 140 -10.79 1.89 -14.22
N LEU A 141 -9.56 1.82 -14.71
CA LEU A 141 -9.17 2.41 -15.99
C LEU A 141 -9.86 1.71 -17.17
N MET A 142 -9.93 0.38 -17.14
CA MET A 142 -10.60 -0.39 -18.21
C MET A 142 -12.09 -0.04 -18.35
N ARG A 143 -12.80 0.35 -17.27
CA ARG A 143 -14.21 0.76 -17.33
C ARG A 143 -14.47 2.02 -18.17
N CYS A 144 -13.43 2.78 -18.50
CA CYS A 144 -13.53 3.94 -19.37
C CYS A 144 -13.71 3.56 -20.86
N HIS A 145 -13.54 2.27 -21.18
CA HIS A 145 -13.60 1.77 -22.55
C HIS A 145 -14.78 0.82 -22.75
N PRO A 146 -15.43 0.85 -23.93
CA PRO A 146 -16.36 -0.20 -24.33
C PRO A 146 -15.64 -1.56 -24.38
N ALA A 147 -16.29 -2.62 -23.91
CA ALA A 147 -15.72 -3.97 -23.97
C ALA A 147 -15.56 -4.41 -25.43
N ASP A 148 -14.34 -4.79 -25.81
CA ASP A 148 -13.99 -5.35 -27.11
C ASP A 148 -13.04 -6.54 -26.92
N PRO A 149 -13.54 -7.79 -27.05
CA PRO A 149 -12.74 -8.99 -26.84
C PRO A 149 -11.48 -9.09 -27.70
N SER A 150 -11.42 -8.38 -28.83
CA SER A 150 -10.26 -8.40 -29.72
C SER A 150 -9.08 -7.56 -29.20
N THR A 151 -9.33 -6.57 -28.34
CA THR A 151 -8.32 -5.66 -27.78
C THR A 151 -8.16 -5.78 -26.26
N ASP A 152 -9.03 -6.55 -25.58
CA ASP A 152 -9.05 -6.72 -24.13
C ASP A 152 -7.67 -7.07 -23.51
N ASN A 153 -6.90 -7.95 -24.16
CA ASN A 153 -5.58 -8.36 -23.64
C ASN A 153 -4.57 -7.20 -23.67
N GLU A 154 -4.56 -6.41 -24.75
CA GLU A 154 -3.66 -5.26 -24.89
C GLU A 154 -4.10 -4.12 -23.97
N LEU A 155 -5.41 -3.87 -23.90
CA LEU A 155 -6.01 -2.89 -22.99
C LEU A 155 -5.66 -3.22 -21.53
N ARG A 156 -5.81 -4.49 -21.11
CA ARG A 156 -5.42 -4.95 -19.78
C ARG A 156 -3.93 -4.74 -19.52
N ALA A 157 -3.07 -5.12 -20.46
CA ALA A 157 -1.63 -4.92 -20.31
C ALA A 157 -1.25 -3.43 -20.16
N ASN A 158 -1.92 -2.53 -20.88
CA ASN A 158 -1.73 -1.08 -20.77
C ASN A 158 -2.26 -0.55 -19.43
N ALA A 159 -3.42 -1.02 -18.97
CA ALA A 159 -4.00 -0.65 -17.68
C ALA A 159 -3.09 -1.11 -16.52
N ASP A 160 -2.55 -2.33 -16.57
CA ASP A 160 -1.61 -2.83 -15.57
C ASP A 160 -0.30 -2.01 -15.54
N ARG A 161 0.19 -1.54 -16.69
CA ARG A 161 1.37 -0.64 -16.74
C ARG A 161 1.05 0.70 -16.09
N ALA A 162 -0.10 1.30 -16.42
CA ALA A 162 -0.55 2.55 -15.81
C ALA A 162 -0.70 2.41 -14.29
N ALA A 163 -1.32 1.32 -13.81
CA ALA A 163 -1.47 1.03 -12.39
C ALA A 163 -0.12 0.93 -11.65
N ARG A 164 0.84 0.16 -12.20
CA ARG A 164 2.21 0.08 -11.66
C ARG A 164 2.92 1.44 -11.65
N SER A 165 2.74 2.26 -12.69
CA SER A 165 3.29 3.62 -12.72
C SER A 165 2.70 4.53 -11.65
N VAL A 166 1.38 4.44 -11.41
CA VAL A 166 0.71 5.17 -10.32
C VAL A 166 1.24 4.71 -8.97
N PHE A 167 1.40 3.40 -8.76
CA PHE A 167 1.98 2.88 -7.53
C PHE A 167 3.42 3.34 -7.32
N ALA A 168 4.24 3.38 -8.38
CA ALA A 168 5.60 3.91 -8.31
C ALA A 168 5.64 5.41 -7.92
N ALA A 169 4.75 6.23 -8.48
CA ALA A 169 4.59 7.63 -8.11
C ALA A 169 4.19 7.82 -6.65
N LEU A 170 3.18 7.07 -6.20
CA LEU A 170 2.76 7.00 -4.80
C LEU A 170 3.92 6.61 -3.88
N HIS A 171 4.66 5.57 -4.27
CA HIS A 171 5.78 5.07 -3.49
C HIS A 171 6.85 6.15 -3.29
N LEU A 172 7.23 6.82 -4.38
CA LEU A 172 8.23 7.88 -4.36
C LEU A 172 7.78 9.06 -3.48
N LEU A 173 6.49 9.43 -3.54
CA LEU A 173 5.94 10.48 -2.68
C LEU A 173 6.07 10.12 -1.18
N VAL A 174 5.73 8.89 -0.80
CA VAL A 174 5.82 8.46 0.61
C VAL A 174 7.27 8.31 1.07
N ALA A 175 8.19 7.97 0.17
CA ALA A 175 9.61 7.90 0.47
C ALA A 175 10.26 9.30 0.55
N GLN A 176 9.68 10.32 -0.09
CA GLN A 176 10.25 11.66 -0.22
C GLN A 176 10.75 12.26 1.10
N PRO A 177 9.99 12.23 2.23
CA PRO A 177 10.43 12.83 3.49
C PRO A 177 11.76 12.29 4.01
N SER A 178 12.09 11.04 3.68
CA SER A 178 13.35 10.37 4.08
C SER A 178 14.56 10.73 3.21
N THR A 179 14.32 11.29 2.03
CA THR A 179 15.37 11.61 1.05
C THR A 179 15.95 13.02 1.20
N GLY A 180 15.25 13.90 1.94
CA GLY A 180 15.54 15.33 1.99
C GLY A 180 15.22 16.10 0.71
N MET A 181 14.69 15.44 -0.32
CA MET A 181 14.27 16.05 -1.57
C MET A 181 13.02 16.90 -1.39
N LYS A 182 12.95 18.05 -2.06
CA LYS A 182 11.76 18.91 -2.14
C LYS A 182 11.37 19.10 -3.60
N TRP A 183 10.11 18.82 -3.94
CA TRP A 183 9.59 19.04 -5.30
C TRP A 183 9.10 20.48 -5.56
N GLY A 184 9.01 21.30 -4.52
CA GLY A 184 8.56 22.70 -4.64
C GLY A 184 7.03 22.87 -4.76
N THR A 185 6.29 21.76 -4.76
CA THR A 185 4.82 21.68 -4.82
C THR A 185 4.27 20.90 -3.62
N ASP A 186 2.96 21.03 -3.35
CA ASP A 186 2.25 20.16 -2.41
C ASP A 186 2.26 18.71 -2.93
N GLY A 187 2.57 17.74 -2.06
CA GLY A 187 2.76 16.35 -2.46
C GLY A 187 1.51 15.68 -3.03
N ALA A 188 0.32 16.05 -2.55
CA ALA A 188 -0.93 15.52 -3.08
C ALA A 188 -1.24 16.13 -4.45
N HIS A 189 -0.96 17.42 -4.62
CA HIS A 189 -1.07 18.08 -5.92
C HIS A 189 -0.13 17.47 -6.96
N GLU A 190 1.14 17.22 -6.59
CA GLU A 190 2.12 16.60 -7.44
C GLU A 190 1.69 15.19 -7.88
N LEU A 191 1.21 14.37 -6.95
CA LEU A 191 0.72 13.02 -7.25
C LEU A 191 -0.48 13.06 -8.22
N LEU A 192 -1.42 14.00 -8.02
CA LEU A 192 -2.54 14.16 -8.94
C LEU A 192 -2.07 14.52 -10.36
N GLN A 193 -1.08 15.40 -10.50
CA GLN A 193 -0.52 15.73 -11.82
C GLN A 193 0.15 14.53 -12.50
N GLN A 194 0.89 13.72 -11.74
CA GLN A 194 1.50 12.49 -12.27
C GLN A 194 0.43 11.47 -12.69
N ILE A 195 -0.63 11.30 -11.88
CA ILE A 195 -1.77 10.46 -12.23
C ILE A 195 -2.45 10.96 -13.50
N ASN A 196 -2.67 12.26 -13.66
CA ASN A 196 -3.23 12.84 -14.88
C ASN A 196 -2.39 12.45 -16.10
N GLN A 197 -1.07 12.59 -16.04
CA GLN A 197 -0.18 12.23 -17.15
C GLN A 197 -0.24 10.73 -17.48
N ILE A 198 -0.23 9.86 -16.47
CA ILE A 198 -0.28 8.41 -16.64
C ILE A 198 -1.62 7.98 -17.25
N VAL A 199 -2.73 8.52 -16.74
CA VAL A 199 -4.09 8.20 -17.21
C VAL A 199 -4.31 8.72 -18.63
N LEU A 200 -3.88 9.95 -18.94
CA LEU A 200 -3.93 10.46 -20.32
C LEU A 200 -3.10 9.59 -21.27
N GLY A 201 -1.93 9.13 -20.84
CA GLY A 201 -1.11 8.18 -21.60
C GLY A 201 -1.85 6.88 -21.88
N PHE A 202 -2.51 6.29 -20.86
CA PHE A 202 -3.34 5.10 -21.04
C PHE A 202 -4.48 5.35 -22.03
N LEU A 203 -5.27 6.42 -21.86
CA LEU A 203 -6.39 6.75 -22.75
C LEU A 203 -5.92 6.95 -24.20
N ALA A 204 -4.76 7.55 -24.42
CA ALA A 204 -4.19 7.73 -25.75
C ALA A 204 -3.82 6.40 -26.45
N THR A 205 -3.49 5.34 -25.70
CA THR A 205 -3.18 4.02 -26.30
C THR A 205 -4.39 3.34 -26.94
N THR A 206 -5.59 3.85 -26.68
CA THR A 206 -6.86 3.25 -27.11
C THR A 206 -7.57 4.07 -28.20
N THR A 207 -7.04 5.26 -28.51
CA THR A 207 -7.60 6.10 -29.58
C THR A 207 -7.12 5.56 -30.92
N PRO A 208 -8.00 5.31 -31.90
CA PRO A 208 -7.58 4.90 -33.24
C PRO A 208 -6.57 5.88 -33.79
N ARG A 209 -5.42 5.40 -34.28
CA ARG A 209 -4.48 6.28 -35.00
C ARG A 209 -5.20 6.85 -36.22
N GLU A 210 -5.33 8.17 -36.28
CA GLU A 210 -5.76 8.85 -37.50
C GLU A 210 -4.80 8.46 -38.64
N GLY A 211 -5.23 7.52 -39.49
CA GLY A 211 -4.40 6.97 -40.57
C GLY A 211 -4.67 5.50 -40.94
N GLU A 212 -5.33 4.72 -40.09
CA GLU A 212 -5.80 3.36 -40.45
C GLU A 212 -7.32 3.37 -40.66
N ALA A 213 -7.74 3.84 -41.84
CA ALA A 213 -9.02 3.45 -42.44
C ALA A 213 -8.71 2.62 -43.71
N PRO A 214 -9.50 1.57 -44.00
CA PRO A 214 -9.25 0.62 -45.09
C PRO A 214 -9.34 1.25 -46.49
#